data_AF-A0A7X8XPF7-F1
#
_entry.id   AF-A0A7X8XPF7-F1
#
_cell.length_a   1.000
_cell.length_b   1.000
_cell.length_c   1.000
_cell.angle_alpha   90.00
_cell.angle_beta   90.00
_cell.angle_gamma   90.00
#
_symmetry.space_group_name_H-M   'P 1'
#
loop_
_entity.id
_entity.type
_entity.pdbx_description
1 polymer ?
#
loop_
_entity_poly.entity_id
_entity_poly.type
_entity_poly.pdbx_seq_one_letter_code
_entity_poly.pdbx_strand_id
1 'polypeptide(L)'
;MDTRLPRAWSVSERDYPENSEDQLRFLVGYAILAPSPQNSQPWIFRLKDETVDIVPDPFRILEARDPAGRERAISCGSALFNLRLACRHFGREASFQIHPPGRGL
;
A
#
# COMPACT_ATOMS: atom_id res chain seq x y z
N MET A 1 9.85 -0.11 -19.20
CA MET A 1 9.10 0.31 -18.00
C MET A 1 9.69 -0.43 -16.82
N ASP A 2 10.28 0.30 -15.86
CA ASP A 2 10.77 -0.29 -14.62
C ASP A 2 9.57 -0.69 -13.76
N THR A 3 9.48 -1.96 -13.39
CA THR A 3 8.38 -2.52 -12.60
C THR A 3 8.66 -2.50 -11.10
N ARG A 4 9.81 -1.97 -10.68
CA ARG A 4 10.20 -1.91 -9.27
C ARG A 4 9.62 -0.68 -8.60
N LEU A 5 8.96 -0.91 -7.47
CA LEU A 5 8.57 0.16 -6.55
C LEU A 5 9.84 0.90 -6.05
N PRO A 6 9.75 2.20 -5.72
CA PRO A 6 10.85 2.92 -5.11
C PRO A 6 11.38 2.16 -3.89
N ARG A 7 12.69 2.22 -3.64
CA ARG A 7 13.26 1.63 -2.41
C ARG A 7 12.62 2.34 -1.22
N ALA A 8 11.86 1.60 -0.41
CA ALA A 8 11.02 2.15 0.65
C ALA A 8 11.76 3.13 1.58
N TRP A 9 13.01 2.82 1.92
CA TRP A 9 13.82 3.65 2.83
C TRP A 9 14.49 4.87 2.19
N SER A 10 14.33 5.07 0.89
CA SER A 10 14.94 6.19 0.15
C SER A 10 13.92 6.99 -0.65
N VAL A 11 12.65 6.96 -0.27
CA VAL A 11 11.63 7.79 -0.89
C VAL A 11 11.89 9.25 -0.52
N SER A 12 12.20 10.07 -1.51
CA SER A 12 12.40 11.52 -1.37
C SER A 12 11.28 12.25 -2.09
N GLU A 13 10.70 13.26 -1.43
CA GLU A 13 9.63 14.08 -2.02
C GLU A 13 10.06 14.79 -3.31
N ARG A 14 11.37 15.01 -3.50
CA ARG A 14 11.94 15.63 -4.71
C ARG A 14 11.85 14.73 -5.94
N ASP A 15 11.65 13.44 -5.74
CA ASP A 15 11.57 12.46 -6.82
C ASP A 15 10.11 12.26 -7.29
N TYR A 16 9.18 13.12 -6.86
CA TYR A 16 7.79 13.06 -7.29
C TYR A 16 7.69 13.27 -8.81
N PRO A 17 7.23 12.26 -9.58
CA PRO A 17 7.27 12.30 -11.03
C PRO A 17 6.17 13.20 -11.60
N GLU A 18 6.24 13.55 -12.89
CA GLU A 18 5.24 14.40 -13.54
C GLU A 18 4.06 13.60 -14.10
N ASN A 19 4.27 12.35 -14.53
CA ASN A 19 3.22 11.52 -15.13
C ASN A 19 2.40 10.75 -14.09
N SER A 20 1.08 10.64 -14.31
CA SER A 20 0.15 10.06 -13.33
C SER A 20 0.46 8.62 -12.92
N GLU A 21 0.91 7.78 -13.87
CA GLU A 21 1.17 6.36 -13.62
C GLU A 21 2.36 6.18 -12.65
N ASP A 22 3.44 6.91 -12.90
CA ASP A 22 4.61 6.88 -12.03
C ASP A 22 4.36 7.62 -10.71
N GLN A 23 3.47 8.62 -10.69
CA GLN A 23 3.06 9.29 -9.45
C GLN A 23 2.35 8.29 -8.54
N LEU A 24 1.47 7.45 -9.09
CA LEU A 24 0.80 6.41 -8.32
C LEU A 24 1.80 5.41 -7.74
N ARG A 25 2.77 4.95 -8.55
CA ARG A 25 3.88 4.08 -8.09
C ARG A 25 4.71 4.72 -7.00
N PHE A 26 5.05 5.99 -7.17
CA PHE A 26 5.83 6.75 -6.20
C PHE A 26 5.09 6.86 -4.86
N LEU A 27 3.79 7.16 -4.88
CA LEU A 27 2.95 7.27 -3.69
C LEU A 27 2.82 5.93 -2.95
N VAL A 28 2.77 4.81 -3.67
CA VAL A 28 2.82 3.47 -3.07
C VAL A 28 4.12 3.24 -2.29
N GLY A 29 5.23 3.89 -2.66
CA GLY A 29 6.46 3.89 -1.87
C GLY A 29 6.25 4.31 -0.40
N TYR A 30 5.40 5.30 -0.14
CA TYR A 30 5.03 5.71 1.22
C TYR A 30 4.13 4.68 1.93
N ALA A 31 3.26 4.01 1.18
CA ALA A 31 2.42 2.94 1.71
C ALA A 31 3.26 1.75 2.22
N ILE A 32 4.35 1.42 1.52
CA ILE A 32 5.29 0.36 1.91
C ILE A 32 5.96 0.64 3.26
N LEU A 33 6.14 1.92 3.63
CA LEU A 33 6.72 2.33 4.91
C LEU A 33 5.79 2.14 6.11
N ALA A 34 4.57 1.65 5.90
CA ALA A 34 3.64 1.42 6.99
C ALA A 34 4.19 0.40 8.01
N PRO A 35 3.84 0.54 9.31
CA PRO A 35 4.21 -0.45 10.31
C PRO A 35 3.45 -1.77 10.09
N SER A 36 4.13 -2.88 10.36
CA SER A 36 3.53 -4.21 10.41
C SER A 36 4.21 -5.09 11.47
N PRO A 37 3.49 -6.04 12.10
CA PRO A 37 4.09 -6.97 13.06
C PRO A 37 5.26 -7.72 12.43
N GLN A 38 6.39 -7.78 13.15
CA GLN A 38 7.62 -8.44 12.70
C GLN A 38 8.14 -7.93 11.35
N ASN A 39 7.73 -6.73 10.93
CA ASN A 39 7.98 -6.20 9.60
C ASN A 39 7.52 -7.16 8.47
N SER A 40 6.46 -7.93 8.74
CA SER A 40 5.90 -8.94 7.82
C SER A 40 5.41 -8.33 6.51
N GLN A 41 5.00 -7.06 6.52
CA GLN A 41 4.49 -6.31 5.36
C GLN A 41 3.46 -7.14 4.57
N PRO A 42 2.31 -7.52 5.18
CA PRO A 42 1.42 -8.55 4.65
C PRO A 42 0.42 -7.98 3.63
N TRP A 43 0.90 -7.13 2.72
CA TRP A 43 0.10 -6.45 1.71
C TRP A 43 0.66 -6.70 0.31
N ILE A 44 -0.25 -6.78 -0.65
CA ILE A 44 0.02 -6.76 -2.09
C ILE A 44 -0.61 -5.49 -2.63
N PHE A 45 0.17 -4.66 -3.30
CA PHE A 45 -0.31 -3.50 -4.05
C PHE A 45 -0.54 -3.91 -5.50
N ARG A 46 -1.77 -3.73 -6.01
CA ARG A 46 -2.08 -3.86 -7.43
C ARG A 46 -2.41 -2.47 -7.97
N LEU A 47 -1.66 -2.03 -8.97
CA LEU A 47 -1.86 -0.75 -9.60
C LEU A 47 -2.58 -0.97 -10.93
N LYS A 48 -3.67 -0.23 -11.14
CA LYS A 48 -4.40 -0.23 -12.39
C LYS A 48 -4.96 1.16 -12.63
N ASP A 49 -4.64 1.74 -13.78
CA ASP A 49 -5.04 3.11 -14.13
C ASP A 49 -4.69 4.09 -12.99
N GLU A 50 -5.66 4.77 -12.40
CA GLU A 50 -5.49 5.68 -11.25
C GLU A 50 -5.86 5.05 -9.90
N THR A 51 -5.92 3.72 -9.84
CA THR A 51 -6.37 2.96 -8.66
C THR A 51 -5.28 2.06 -8.08
N VAL A 52 -5.28 1.95 -6.75
CA VAL A 52 -4.41 1.05 -5.99
C VAL A 52 -5.28 0.13 -5.14
N ASP A 53 -5.29 -1.16 -5.46
CA ASP A 53 -5.84 -2.16 -4.55
C ASP A 53 -4.77 -2.55 -3.52
N ILE A 54 -5.16 -2.54 -2.25
CA ILE A 54 -4.34 -3.05 -1.14
C ILE A 54 -4.97 -4.33 -0.65
N VAL A 55 -4.38 -5.46 -1.04
CA VAL A 55 -4.91 -6.79 -0.76
C VAL A 55 -4.06 -7.48 0.31
N PRO A 56 -4.65 -8.11 1.33
CA PRO A 56 -3.90 -8.95 2.27
C PRO A 56 -3.13 -10.06 1.54
N ASP A 57 -1.84 -10.20 1.82
CA ASP A 57 -1.02 -11.28 1.26
C ASP A 57 -1.34 -12.61 2.00
N PRO A 58 -1.88 -13.64 1.33
CA PRO A 58 -2.18 -14.93 1.95
C PRO A 58 -0.93 -15.77 2.24
N PHE A 59 0.26 -15.38 1.78
CA PHE A 59 1.51 -16.09 2.05
C PHE A 59 2.31 -15.47 3.21
N ARG A 60 1.91 -14.28 3.69
CA ARG A 60 2.54 -13.58 4.81
C ARG A 60 1.66 -13.65 6.06
N ILE A 61 1.24 -14.86 6.41
CA ILE A 61 0.39 -15.13 7.58
C ILE A 61 1.27 -15.40 8.80
N LEU A 62 0.90 -14.81 9.93
CA LEU A 62 1.49 -15.13 11.23
C LEU A 62 0.57 -16.12 11.96
N GLU A 63 0.41 -17.34 11.46
CA GLU A 63 -0.67 -18.27 11.88
C GLU A 63 -0.75 -18.48 13.39
N ALA A 64 0.39 -18.63 14.06
CA ALA A 64 0.45 -18.83 15.51
C ALA A 64 0.03 -17.60 16.34
N ARG A 65 0.17 -16.39 15.78
CA ARG A 65 -0.03 -15.11 16.49
C ARG A 65 -1.30 -14.39 16.07
N ASP A 66 -1.64 -14.48 14.79
CA ASP A 66 -2.76 -13.80 14.16
C ASP A 66 -3.65 -14.79 13.36
N PRO A 67 -4.18 -15.85 14.00
CA PRO A 67 -5.01 -16.85 13.32
C PRO A 67 -6.30 -16.26 12.74
N ALA A 68 -6.79 -15.16 13.32
CA ALA A 68 -7.97 -14.44 12.84
C ALA A 68 -7.64 -13.35 11.79
N GLY A 69 -6.36 -13.10 11.48
CA GLY A 69 -5.94 -12.12 10.49
C GLY A 69 -6.19 -10.65 10.88
N ARG A 70 -6.39 -10.35 12.17
CA ARG A 70 -6.64 -9.00 12.69
C ARG A 70 -5.42 -8.11 12.52
N GLU A 71 -4.23 -8.59 12.86
CA GLU A 71 -3.00 -7.81 12.72
C GLU A 71 -2.65 -7.58 11.25
N ARG A 72 -2.92 -8.56 10.39
CA ARG A 72 -2.81 -8.41 8.93
C ARG A 72 -3.76 -7.33 8.40
N ALA A 73 -5.03 -7.32 8.85
CA ALA A 73 -5.99 -6.29 8.46
C ALA A 73 -5.55 -4.90 8.94
N ILE A 74 -5.08 -4.78 10.19
CA ILE A 74 -4.54 -3.52 10.73
C ILE A 74 -3.33 -3.06 9.91
N SER A 75 -2.43 -3.97 9.52
CA SER A 75 -1.26 -3.66 8.70
C SER A 75 -1.68 -3.07 7.34
N CYS A 76 -2.67 -3.68 6.67
CA CYS A 76 -3.22 -3.14 5.42
C CYS A 76 -3.89 -1.77 5.63
N GLY A 77 -4.58 -1.57 6.75
CA GLY A 77 -5.15 -0.28 7.12
C GLY A 77 -4.09 0.81 7.33
N SER A 78 -2.96 0.45 7.94
CA SER A 78 -1.81 1.36 8.09
C SER A 78 -1.20 1.73 6.74
N ALA A 79 -1.05 0.76 5.83
CA ALA A 79 -0.59 1.02 4.46
C ALA A 79 -1.55 1.94 3.69
N LEU A 80 -2.86 1.72 3.81
CA LEU A 80 -3.88 2.61 3.24
C LEU A 80 -3.79 4.03 3.81
N PHE A 81 -3.62 4.16 5.12
CA PHE A 81 -3.48 5.46 5.77
C PHE A 81 -2.26 6.23 5.24
N ASN A 82 -1.10 5.58 5.18
CA ASN A 82 0.11 6.18 4.62
C ASN A 82 -0.08 6.62 3.16
N LEU A 83 -0.69 5.78 2.32
CA LEU A 83 -0.98 6.13 0.93
C LEU A 83 -1.87 7.38 0.85
N ARG A 84 -2.95 7.43 1.63
CA ARG A 84 -3.87 8.58 1.64
C ARG A 84 -3.19 9.85 2.12
N LEU A 85 -2.33 9.75 3.13
CA LEU A 85 -1.55 10.87 3.63
C LEU A 85 -0.57 11.38 2.57
N ALA A 86 0.13 10.48 1.87
CA ALA A 86 1.00 10.82 0.76
C ALA A 86 0.22 11.51 -0.37
N CYS A 87 -0.91 10.95 -0.81
CA CYS A 87 -1.77 11.59 -1.82
C CYS A 87 -2.11 13.02 -1.42
N ARG A 88 -2.58 13.24 -0.18
CA ARG A 88 -2.94 14.57 0.31
C ARG A 88 -1.74 15.52 0.35
N HIS A 89 -0.57 15.04 0.76
CA HIS A 89 0.68 15.83 0.79
C HIS A 89 1.07 16.33 -0.61
N PHE A 90 0.96 15.48 -1.63
CA PHE A 90 1.25 15.83 -3.02
C PHE A 90 0.05 16.44 -3.77
N GLY A 91 -0.94 16.98 -3.04
CA GLY A 91 -2.06 17.73 -3.63
C GLY A 91 -3.11 16.88 -4.36
N ARG A 92 -3.16 15.57 -4.09
CA ARG A 92 -4.15 14.64 -4.68
C ARG A 92 -5.27 14.32 -3.69
N GLU A 93 -6.50 14.36 -4.17
CA GLU A 93 -7.62 13.77 -3.46
C GLU A 93 -7.67 12.26 -3.70
N ALA A 94 -7.92 11.51 -2.64
CA ALA A 94 -8.06 10.06 -2.69
C ALA A 94 -9.33 9.65 -1.95
N SER A 95 -10.27 9.06 -2.69
CA SER A 95 -11.36 8.28 -2.11
C SER A 95 -10.90 6.83 -1.90
N PHE A 96 -11.56 6.12 -0.99
CA PHE A 96 -11.29 4.71 -0.77
C PHE A 96 -12.59 3.96 -0.52
N GLN A 97 -12.60 2.69 -0.88
CA GLN A 97 -13.71 1.78 -0.62
C GLN A 97 -13.14 0.50 -0.02
N ILE A 98 -13.84 -0.05 0.97
CA ILE A 98 -13.52 -1.36 1.54
C ILE A 98 -14.37 -2.41 0.81
N HIS A 99 -13.72 -3.43 0.28
CA HIS A 99 -14.39 -4.57 -0.33
C HIS A 99 -14.62 -5.66 0.72
N PRO A 100 -15.76 -6.36 0.70
CA PRO A 100 -15.99 -7.50 1.58
C PRO A 100 -14.98 -8.63 1.25
N PRO A 101 -14.65 -9.48 2.22
CA PRO A 101 -13.81 -10.64 2.00
C PRO A 101 -14.36 -11.52 0.85
N GLY A 102 -13.50 -12.01 -0.04
CA GLY A 102 -13.86 -13.00 -1.06
C GLY A 102 -14.39 -12.46 -2.40
N ARG A 103 -14.57 -11.14 -2.57
CA ARG A 103 -14.68 -10.54 -3.92
C ARG A 103 -13.28 -10.18 -4.41
N GLY A 104 -12.64 -11.10 -5.11
CA GLY A 104 -11.51 -10.74 -5.98
C GLY A 104 -12.00 -9.89 -7.13
N LEU A 105 -11.29 -8.80 -7.44
CA LEU A 105 -11.20 -8.28 -8.80
C LEU A 105 -10.25 -9.19 -9.60
#